data_AF-A0A8T5JGJ7-F1
#
_entry.id   AF-A0A8T5JGJ7-F1
#
_cell.length_a   1.000
_cell.length_b   1.000
_cell.length_c   1.000
_cell.angle_alpha   90.00
_cell.angle_beta   90.00
_cell.angle_gamma   90.00
#
_symmetry.space_group_name_H-M   'P 1'
#
loop_
_entity.id
_entity.type
_entity.pdbx_description
1 polymer ?
#
loop_
_entity_poly.entity_id
_entity_poly.type
_entity_poly.pdbx_seq_one_letter_code
_entity_poly.pdbx_strand_id
1 'polypeptide(L)'
;MEPKDRTVNEMVEERRLELQRLLAGALHHLVAERAEIDVIRRRKVDIFDPDEAIFIAKADVEPVLSLEQIAFIVSNIESRGFTVKRTELKGERLLLLI
;
A
#
# COMPACT_ATOMS: atom_id res chain seq x y z
N MET A 1 -17.55 22.89 19.48
CA MET A 1 -16.46 22.40 18.62
C MET A 1 -16.64 20.90 18.52
N GLU A 2 -17.13 20.39 17.38
CA GLU A 2 -17.44 18.96 17.26
C GLU A 2 -16.14 18.12 17.22
N PRO A 3 -16.04 17.00 17.95
CA PRO A 3 -14.84 16.16 18.00
C PRO A 3 -14.78 15.11 16.89
N LYS A 4 -15.39 15.36 15.72
CA LYS A 4 -15.56 14.34 14.66
C LYS A 4 -14.39 14.21 13.68
N ASP A 5 -13.53 15.23 13.56
CA ASP A 5 -12.44 15.22 12.58
C ASP A 5 -11.16 14.50 13.06
N ARG A 6 -11.03 14.26 14.37
CA ARG A 6 -9.91 13.43 14.89
C ARG A 6 -10.07 11.97 14.44
N THR A 7 -11.28 11.44 14.41
CA THR A 7 -11.53 10.01 14.15
C THR A 7 -11.18 9.57 12.74
N VAL A 8 -11.58 10.32 11.71
CA VAL A 8 -11.39 9.90 10.31
C VAL A 8 -9.92 9.96 9.89
N ASN A 9 -9.22 11.04 10.26
CA ASN A 9 -7.80 11.16 9.93
C ASN A 9 -6.95 10.15 10.69
N GLU A 10 -7.25 9.89 11.97
CA GLU A 10 -6.58 8.85 12.75
C GLU A 10 -6.80 7.46 12.11
N MET A 11 -8.04 7.13 11.71
CA MET A 11 -8.34 5.87 10.99
C MET A 11 -7.60 5.75 9.66
N VAL A 12 -7.51 6.82 8.87
CA VAL A 12 -6.77 6.81 7.60
C VAL A 12 -5.28 6.58 7.83
N GLU A 13 -4.70 7.19 8.86
CA GLU A 13 -3.30 6.96 9.21
C GLU A 13 -3.07 5.55 9.77
N GLU A 14 -3.99 5.00 10.55
CA GLU A 14 -3.94 3.61 11.00
C GLU A 14 -3.95 2.63 9.83
N ARG A 15 -4.82 2.86 8.83
CA ARG A 15 -4.88 2.07 7.59
C ARG A 15 -3.60 2.22 6.77
N ARG A 16 -3.01 3.42 6.72
CA ARG A 16 -1.71 3.65 6.06
C ARG A 16 -0.60 2.82 6.69
N LEU A 17 -0.53 2.82 8.03
CA LEU A 17 0.45 2.04 8.78
C LEU A 17 0.21 0.52 8.67
N GLU A 18 -1.05 0.10 8.65
CA GLU A 18 -1.41 -1.30 8.38
C GLU A 18 -0.92 -1.75 7.01
N LEU A 19 -1.19 -0.95 5.97
CA LEU A 19 -0.74 -1.23 4.62
C LEU A 19 0.79 -1.31 4.52
N GLN A 20 1.51 -0.42 5.21
CA GLN A 20 2.97 -0.46 5.28
C GLN A 20 3.45 -1.77 5.94
N ARG A 21 2.82 -2.23 7.02
CA ARG A 21 3.14 -3.50 7.68
C ARG A 21 2.84 -4.71 6.81
N LEU A 22 1.72 -4.71 6.08
CA LEU A 22 1.36 -5.80 5.18
C LEU A 22 2.37 -5.94 4.04
N LEU A 23 2.72 -4.81 3.41
CA LEU A 23 3.71 -4.80 2.34
C LEU A 23 5.09 -5.25 2.84
N ALA A 24 5.50 -4.81 4.03
CA ALA A 24 6.73 -5.27 4.66
C ALA A 24 6.74 -6.78 4.93
N GLY A 25 5.66 -7.31 5.50
CA GLY A 25 5.53 -8.74 5.76
C GLY A 25 5.52 -9.58 4.49
N ALA A 26 4.82 -9.13 3.44
CA ALA A 26 4.78 -9.82 2.16
C ALA A 26 6.17 -9.84 1.49
N LEU A 27 6.88 -8.71 1.48
CA LEU A 27 8.20 -8.61 0.87
C LEU A 27 9.27 -9.40 1.64
N HIS A 28 9.21 -9.37 2.97
CA HIS A 28 10.06 -10.18 3.83
C HIS A 28 9.84 -11.68 3.60
N HIS A 29 8.59 -12.11 3.42
CA HIS A 29 8.27 -13.51 3.11
C HIS A 29 8.81 -13.96 1.76
N LEU A 30 8.81 -13.05 0.76
CA LEU A 30 9.20 -13.41 -0.60
C LEU A 30 10.72 -13.53 -0.75
N VAL A 31 11.49 -12.46 -0.58
CA VAL A 31 12.96 -12.53 -0.71
C VAL A 31 13.71 -11.26 -0.24
N ALA A 32 13.01 -10.17 0.11
CA ALA A 32 13.67 -8.88 0.31
C ALA A 32 14.00 -8.65 1.79
N GLU A 33 15.17 -9.10 2.23
CA GLU A 33 15.69 -8.75 3.57
C GLU A 33 15.88 -7.23 3.76
N ARG A 34 15.94 -6.46 2.66
CA ARG A 34 16.17 -5.00 2.67
C ARG A 34 15.22 -4.24 1.73
N ALA A 35 13.92 -4.51 1.82
CA ALA A 35 12.95 -3.67 1.12
C ALA A 35 12.84 -2.29 1.79
N GLU A 36 13.03 -1.21 1.05
CA GLU A 36 12.66 0.14 1.49
C GLU A 36 11.21 0.39 1.09
N ILE A 37 10.36 0.71 2.07
CA ILE A 37 8.91 0.80 1.89
C ILE A 37 8.41 2.15 2.35
N ASP A 38 7.67 2.81 1.48
CA ASP A 38 6.99 4.07 1.76
C ASP A 38 5.52 3.97 1.36
N VAL A 39 4.62 4.47 2.21
CA VAL A 39 3.19 4.53 1.94
C VAL A 39 2.71 5.94 2.20
N ILE A 40 2.30 6.61 1.14
CA ILE A 40 1.94 8.03 1.15
C ILE A 40 0.43 8.18 0.96
N ARG A 41 -0.21 9.01 1.79
CA ARG A 41 -1.59 9.47 1.56
C ARG A 41 -1.62 10.51 0.43
N ARG A 42 -2.46 10.29 -0.58
CA ARG A 42 -2.69 11.24 -1.67
C ARG A 42 -3.47 12.46 -1.15
N ARG A 43 -3.06 13.65 -1.59
CA ARG A 43 -3.75 14.91 -1.24
C ARG A 43 -4.96 15.11 -2.15
N LYS A 44 -5.99 15.77 -1.62
CA LYS A 44 -7.22 16.14 -2.35
C LYS A 44 -7.96 14.93 -2.95
N VAL A 45 -7.93 13.81 -2.25
CA VAL A 45 -8.71 12.61 -2.58
C VAL A 45 -9.95 12.58 -1.70
N ASP A 46 -11.10 12.27 -2.30
CA ASP A 46 -12.31 11.93 -1.56
C ASP A 46 -12.19 10.50 -1.05
N ILE A 47 -12.05 10.37 0.28
CA ILE A 47 -11.88 9.06 0.93
C ILE A 47 -13.15 8.20 0.90
N PHE A 48 -14.29 8.78 0.53
CA PHE A 48 -15.56 8.07 0.40
C PHE A 48 -15.83 7.63 -1.04
N ASP A 49 -15.05 8.09 -2.01
CA ASP A 49 -15.15 7.67 -3.40
C ASP A 49 -14.43 6.32 -3.58
N PRO A 50 -15.15 5.24 -3.93
CA PRO A 50 -14.54 3.93 -4.12
C PRO A 50 -13.60 3.86 -5.32
N ASP A 51 -13.64 4.82 -6.26
CA ASP A 51 -12.80 4.84 -7.45
C ASP A 51 -11.47 5.58 -7.25
N GLU A 52 -11.37 6.43 -6.22
CA GLU A 52 -10.14 7.14 -5.91
C GLU A 52 -9.19 6.31 -5.03
N ALA A 53 -7.97 6.07 -5.53
CA ALA A 53 -6.90 5.52 -4.69
C ALA A 53 -6.51 6.54 -3.61
N ILE A 54 -6.55 6.15 -2.34
CA ILE A 54 -6.22 7.00 -1.19
C ILE A 54 -4.71 7.02 -0.93
N PHE A 55 -4.03 5.90 -1.22
CA PHE A 55 -2.63 5.66 -0.92
C PHE A 55 -1.81 5.36 -2.17
N ILE A 56 -0.52 5.68 -2.07
CA ILE A 56 0.51 5.19 -2.98
C ILE A 56 1.51 4.43 -2.10
N ALA A 57 1.61 3.12 -2.31
CA ALA A 57 2.66 2.32 -1.72
C ALA A 57 3.81 2.14 -2.72
N LYS A 58 5.04 2.31 -2.22
CA LYS A 58 6.27 2.13 -2.97
C LYS A 58 7.12 1.11 -2.24
N ALA A 59 7.71 0.19 -2.99
CA ALA A 59 8.69 -0.74 -2.46
C ALA A 59 9.87 -0.82 -3.42
N ASP A 60 11.06 -0.51 -2.92
CA ASP A 60 12.32 -0.75 -3.62
C ASP A 60 12.86 -2.11 -3.15
N VAL A 61 13.06 -3.02 -4.10
CA VAL A 61 13.28 -4.45 -3.86
C VAL A 61 14.34 -5.01 -4.81
N GLU A 62 15.35 -5.67 -4.23
CA GLU A 62 16.39 -6.39 -4.96
C GLU A 62 16.36 -7.86 -4.51
N PRO A 63 16.22 -8.85 -5.42
CA PRO A 63 16.07 -8.71 -6.87
C PRO A 63 14.69 -8.21 -7.32
N VAL A 64 14.58 -7.87 -8.61
CA VAL A 64 13.30 -7.52 -9.26
C VAL A 64 12.25 -8.62 -9.05
N LEU A 65 11.06 -8.22 -8.61
CA LEU A 65 9.95 -9.16 -8.36
C LEU A 65 9.41 -9.76 -9.66
N SER A 66 9.09 -11.05 -9.61
CA SER A 66 8.33 -11.74 -10.65
C SER A 66 6.86 -11.33 -10.63
N LEU A 67 6.14 -11.60 -11.73
CA LEU A 67 4.70 -11.32 -11.80
C LEU A 67 3.90 -12.13 -10.75
N GLU A 68 4.31 -13.36 -10.47
CA GLU A 68 3.66 -14.20 -9.44
C GLU A 68 3.85 -13.61 -8.03
N GLN A 69 5.03 -13.09 -7.75
CA GLN A 69 5.33 -12.41 -6.49
C GLN A 69 4.50 -11.13 -6.33
N ILE A 70 4.34 -10.36 -7.41
CA ILE A 70 3.48 -9.17 -7.41
C ILE A 70 2.01 -9.58 -7.18
N ALA A 71 1.53 -10.63 -7.86
CA ALA A 71 0.17 -11.13 -7.67
C ALA A 71 -0.08 -11.59 -6.22
N PHE A 72 0.91 -12.23 -5.59
CA PHE A 72 0.85 -12.58 -4.18
C PHE A 72 0.72 -11.34 -3.27
N ILE A 73 1.52 -10.30 -3.51
CA ILE A 73 1.45 -9.03 -2.75
C ILE A 73 0.07 -8.39 -2.89
N VAL A 74 -0.45 -8.31 -4.12
CA VAL A 74 -1.79 -7.77 -4.40
C VAL A 74 -2.85 -8.55 -3.64
N SER A 75 -2.85 -9.88 -3.77
CA SER A 75 -3.82 -10.74 -3.08
C SER A 75 -3.74 -10.61 -1.56
N ASN A 76 -2.52 -10.50 -1.01
CA ASN A 76 -2.32 -10.30 0.43
C ASN A 76 -2.95 -8.97 0.91
N ILE A 77 -2.72 -7.87 0.18
CA ILE A 77 -3.27 -6.55 0.49
C ILE A 77 -4.80 -6.57 0.36
N GLU A 78 -5.34 -7.15 -0.71
CA GLU A 78 -6.79 -7.21 -0.95
C GLU A 78 -7.52 -8.09 0.07
N SER A 79 -6.89 -9.17 0.55
CA SER A 79 -7.44 -10.00 1.62
C SER A 79 -7.66 -9.26 2.95
N ARG A 80 -7.08 -8.06 3.10
CA ARG A 80 -7.20 -7.16 4.26
C ARG A 80 -8.13 -5.97 4.00
N GLY A 81 -8.95 -6.05 2.96
CA GLY A 81 -9.98 -5.07 2.63
C GLY A 81 -9.42 -3.78 2.03
N PHE A 82 -8.23 -3.81 1.45
CA PHE A 82 -7.73 -2.76 0.57
C PHE A 82 -8.10 -3.11 -0.88
N THR A 83 -8.09 -2.14 -1.78
CA THR A 83 -8.33 -2.37 -3.22
C THR A 83 -7.14 -1.88 -3.99
N VAL A 84 -6.42 -2.77 -4.70
CA VAL A 84 -5.28 -2.33 -5.51
C VAL A 84 -5.79 -1.90 -6.87
N LYS A 85 -5.91 -0.59 -7.08
CA LYS A 85 -6.42 0.00 -8.34
C LYS A 85 -5.42 -0.14 -9.49
N ARG A 86 -4.12 -0.06 -9.21
CA ARG A 86 -3.08 -0.18 -10.23
C ARG A 86 -1.76 -0.65 -9.64
N THR A 87 -1.05 -1.46 -10.42
CA THR A 87 0.33 -1.88 -10.15
C THR A 87 1.26 -1.38 -11.27
N GLU A 88 2.44 -0.89 -10.90
CA GLU A 88 3.51 -0.58 -11.84
C GLU A 88 4.83 -1.14 -11.31
N LEU A 89 5.58 -1.85 -12.16
CA LEU A 89 6.94 -2.30 -11.89
C LEU A 89 7.91 -1.52 -12.78
N LYS A 90 8.94 -0.92 -12.18
CA LYS A 90 10.00 -0.17 -12.88
C LYS A 90 11.36 -0.63 -12.37
N GLY A 91 11.89 -1.68 -12.98
CA GLY A 91 13.08 -2.36 -12.47
C GLY A 91 12.80 -2.89 -11.06
N GLU A 92 13.63 -2.49 -10.10
CA GLU A 92 13.54 -2.87 -8.69
C GLU A 92 12.48 -2.11 -7.89
N ARG A 93 11.74 -1.19 -8.52
CA ARG A 93 10.69 -0.41 -7.84
C ARG A 93 9.30 -0.92 -8.18
N LEU A 94 8.56 -1.34 -7.16
CA LEU A 94 7.13 -1.62 -7.22
C LEU A 94 6.33 -0.41 -6.73
N LEU A 95 5.30 -0.03 -7.49
CA LEU A 95 4.33 1.00 -7.13
C LEU A 95 2.92 0.38 -7.11
N LEU A 96 2.18 0.64 -6.04
CA LEU A 96 0.77 0.24 -5.89
C LEU A 96 -0.07 1.49 -5.62
N LEU A 97 -1.10 1.70 -6.43
CA LEU A 97 -2.17 2.66 -6.17
C LEU A 97 -3.30 1.92 -5.48
N ILE A 98 -3.62 2.34 -4.25
CA ILE A 98 -4.52 1.65 -3.33
C ILE A 98 -5.56 2.62 -2.82
#